data_AF-A0A953P9S1-F1
#
_entry.id   AF-A0A953P9S1-F1
#
_cell.length_a   1.000
_cell.length_b   1.000
_cell.length_c   1.000
_cell.angle_alpha   90.00
_cell.angle_beta   90.00
_cell.angle_gamma   90.00
#
_symmetry.space_group_name_H-M   'P 1'
#
loop_
_entity.id
_entity.type
_entity.pdbx_description
1 polymer ?
#
loop_
_entity_poly.entity_id
_entity_poly.type
_entity_poly.pdbx_seq_one_letter_code
_entity_poly.pdbx_strand_id
1 'polypeptide(L)'
;MARQLVLIPQKKPGLPDKYEERLQYRQWVTPQSLVGAPIHRWFVFPHSFGRDLVWELIDEWGLGTEDHILDPFVGAGTTLLAAKQRGIPATGVDLSPFAAFVSRTKLMDYDPDELLKAQKIIIARFMQNPYPPVQEGDAFLRKCFTPEVYQGLMALKAAILAETDENVRDFFLLGLLAILSGFSLAVRDGGWLRWQHRKIDANDIFPRFEARVSSMISDMRLTTFPPLTPDYRVLIGDARNLDLNEKYSAVITSPPYPNRHDYSRIFNVELSFAFLNDSEVKELRHQSFRSHVEASKYKEYDTSVLPASLMNLINKLKEKKIDRRVPPMLMGYFQDIYHTLISIKSVLVSGAKLAFVVGNVRYRGEMVEVDEILAHLAIKAGYEWLKTWIVRYRGNSAQQMGIFGRAAARECIIILQN
;
A
#
# COMPACT_ATOMS: atom_id res chain seq x y z
N MET A 1 -2.16 38.28 14.72
CA MET A 1 -1.08 37.89 13.79
C MET A 1 -1.69 37.11 12.63
N ALA A 2 -1.59 37.65 11.43
CA ALA A 2 -2.22 37.12 10.22
C ALA A 2 -1.69 35.71 9.89
N ARG A 3 -2.60 34.76 9.62
CA ARG A 3 -2.28 33.49 8.98
C ARG A 3 -1.58 33.79 7.67
N GLN A 4 -0.30 33.43 7.54
CA GLN A 4 0.41 33.47 6.26
C GLN A 4 -0.39 32.67 5.24
N LEU A 5 -0.93 33.37 4.25
CA LEU A 5 -1.47 32.80 3.02
C LEU A 5 -0.42 31.84 2.44
N VAL A 6 -0.70 30.55 2.53
CA VAL A 6 0.05 29.53 1.79
C VAL A 6 -0.23 29.81 0.33
N LEU A 7 0.74 30.43 -0.37
CA LEU A 7 0.73 30.57 -1.82
C LEU A 7 0.36 29.20 -2.42
N ILE A 8 -0.83 29.11 -3.01
CA ILE A 8 -1.26 27.94 -3.77
C ILE A 8 -0.27 27.82 -4.93
N PRO A 9 0.53 26.74 -5.02
CA PRO A 9 1.44 26.57 -6.13
C PRO A 9 0.62 26.50 -7.42
N GLN A 10 0.87 27.41 -8.36
CA GLN A 10 0.20 27.40 -9.65
C GLN A 10 0.75 26.27 -10.55
N LYS A 11 -0.09 25.85 -11.52
CA LYS A 11 0.27 24.93 -12.60
C LYS A 11 1.65 25.29 -13.20
N LYS A 12 2.55 24.32 -13.27
CA LYS A 12 3.87 24.47 -13.91
C LYS A 12 3.67 24.98 -15.35
N PRO A 13 4.30 26.10 -15.76
CA PRO A 13 4.24 26.56 -17.14
C PRO A 13 4.74 25.48 -18.10
N GLY A 14 4.05 25.29 -19.23
CA GLY A 14 4.46 24.34 -20.27
C GLY A 14 4.07 22.87 -20.02
N LEU A 15 3.19 22.57 -19.07
CA LEU A 15 2.56 21.25 -19.02
C LEU A 15 1.68 21.03 -20.27
N PRO A 16 1.65 19.81 -20.83
CA PRO A 16 0.76 19.47 -21.94
C PRO A 16 -0.71 19.76 -21.62
N ASP A 17 -1.51 20.03 -22.66
CA ASP A 17 -2.94 20.35 -22.52
C ASP A 17 -3.77 19.23 -21.88
N LYS A 18 -3.24 18.00 -21.87
CA LYS A 18 -3.80 16.82 -21.20
C LYS A 18 -3.77 16.89 -19.66
N TYR A 19 -3.18 17.92 -19.06
CA TYR A 19 -3.16 18.13 -17.61
C TYR A 19 -4.32 19.00 -17.12
N GLU A 20 -5.18 18.42 -16.28
CA GLU A 20 -6.32 19.08 -15.64
C GLU A 20 -6.10 19.20 -14.14
N GLU A 21 -6.45 20.33 -13.52
CA GLU A 21 -6.46 20.43 -12.06
C GLU A 21 -7.80 19.90 -11.50
N ARG A 22 -7.71 18.96 -10.55
CA ARG A 22 -8.84 18.39 -9.80
C ARG A 22 -8.56 18.47 -8.30
N LEU A 23 -8.27 19.67 -7.82
CA LEU A 23 -7.82 19.90 -6.44
C LEU A 23 -8.87 19.52 -5.38
N GLN A 24 -10.14 19.42 -5.76
CA GLN A 24 -11.21 18.89 -4.92
C GLN A 24 -10.98 17.40 -4.54
N TYR A 25 -10.26 16.62 -5.36
CA TYR A 25 -9.94 15.22 -5.08
C TYR A 25 -8.73 15.05 -4.14
N ARG A 26 -8.18 16.15 -3.61
CA ARG A 26 -6.99 16.14 -2.72
C ARG A 26 -7.11 15.15 -1.57
N GLN A 27 -8.28 15.04 -0.94
CA GLN A 27 -8.48 14.16 0.21
C GLN A 27 -8.49 12.68 -0.21
N TRP A 28 -8.88 12.39 -1.44
CA TRP A 28 -9.05 11.03 -1.95
C TRP A 28 -7.73 10.37 -2.37
N VAL A 29 -6.63 11.11 -2.50
CA VAL A 29 -5.28 10.53 -2.68
C VAL A 29 -4.50 10.43 -1.36
N THR A 30 -5.22 10.39 -0.24
CA THR A 30 -4.64 10.21 1.09
C THR A 30 -5.44 9.18 1.87
N PRO A 31 -4.86 8.54 2.91
CA PRO A 31 -5.57 7.53 3.68
C PRO A 31 -6.56 8.15 4.68
N GLN A 32 -6.75 9.47 4.69
CA GLN A 32 -7.50 10.17 5.75
C GLN A 32 -8.94 9.68 5.86
N SER A 33 -9.64 9.47 4.73
CA SER A 33 -11.02 8.97 4.76
C SER A 33 -11.11 7.50 5.21
N LEU A 34 -10.03 6.73 5.11
CA LEU A 34 -10.00 5.32 5.47
C LEU A 34 -9.98 5.09 6.99
N VAL A 35 -9.45 6.03 7.78
CA VAL A 35 -9.29 5.87 9.24
C VAL A 35 -10.63 5.81 9.97
N GLY A 36 -11.66 6.48 9.44
CA GLY A 36 -13.02 6.45 9.98
C GLY A 36 -13.94 5.43 9.31
N ALA A 37 -13.60 4.97 8.10
CA ALA A 37 -14.48 4.13 7.30
C ALA A 37 -14.52 2.67 7.83
N PRO A 38 -15.72 2.09 8.05
CA PRO A 38 -15.87 0.68 8.42
C PRO A 38 -15.08 -0.26 7.51
N ILE A 39 -14.46 -1.29 8.10
CA ILE A 39 -13.62 -2.31 7.43
C ILE A 39 -12.29 -1.76 6.89
N HIS A 40 -12.29 -0.61 6.20
CA HIS A 40 -11.06 0.04 5.75
C HIS A 40 -10.11 0.32 6.93
N ARG A 41 -10.67 0.79 8.06
CA ARG A 41 -9.93 1.16 9.28
C ARG A 41 -9.35 -0.02 10.06
N TRP A 42 -9.66 -1.26 9.68
CA TRP A 42 -9.10 -2.44 10.36
C TRP A 42 -7.57 -2.46 10.28
N PHE A 43 -7.02 -2.03 9.14
CA PHE A 43 -5.59 -1.80 8.97
C PHE A 43 -5.32 -0.81 7.82
N VAL A 44 -4.74 0.36 8.11
CA VAL A 44 -4.53 1.42 7.10
C VAL A 44 -3.04 1.54 6.77
N PHE A 45 -2.69 1.49 5.48
CA PHE A 45 -1.32 1.75 5.05
C PHE A 45 -1.12 3.28 4.92
N PRO A 46 0.04 3.83 5.33
CA PRO A 46 0.25 5.28 5.34
C PRO A 46 0.18 5.97 3.96
N HIS A 47 0.31 5.19 2.88
CA HIS A 47 0.38 5.67 1.50
C HIS A 47 -0.80 5.20 0.65
N SER A 48 -1.90 4.75 1.26
CA SER A 48 -3.13 4.43 0.54
C SER A 48 -3.84 5.69 0.03
N PHE A 49 -4.49 5.59 -1.11
CA PHE A 49 -5.58 6.50 -1.51
C PHE A 49 -6.90 6.06 -0.85
N GLY A 50 -7.91 6.93 -0.89
CA GLY A 50 -9.23 6.74 -0.30
C GLY A 50 -10.22 6.05 -1.24
N ARG A 51 -11.25 5.41 -0.66
CA ARG A 51 -12.29 4.69 -1.41
C ARG A 51 -13.09 5.59 -2.37
N ASP A 52 -13.23 6.86 -2.02
CA ASP A 52 -14.03 7.83 -2.77
C ASP A 52 -13.47 8.07 -4.18
N LEU A 53 -12.14 7.95 -4.34
CA LEU A 53 -11.53 7.99 -5.68
C LEU A 53 -11.95 6.80 -6.54
N VAL A 54 -12.01 5.60 -5.95
CA VAL A 54 -12.39 4.38 -6.68
C VAL A 54 -13.84 4.49 -7.13
N TRP A 55 -14.71 4.97 -6.26
CA TRP A 55 -16.11 5.23 -6.57
C TRP A 55 -16.29 6.26 -7.67
N GLU A 56 -15.57 7.39 -7.63
CA GLU A 56 -15.59 8.39 -8.71
C GLU A 56 -15.17 7.78 -10.05
N LEU A 57 -14.11 6.97 -10.07
CA LEU A 57 -13.63 6.34 -11.30
C LEU A 57 -14.60 5.28 -11.83
N ILE A 58 -15.24 4.51 -10.94
CA ILE A 58 -16.33 3.59 -11.28
C ILE A 58 -17.46 4.35 -11.98
N ASP A 59 -17.89 5.47 -11.38
CA ASP A 59 -19.01 6.27 -11.89
C ASP A 59 -18.65 6.97 -13.21
N GLU A 60 -17.46 7.59 -13.32
CA GLU A 60 -16.99 8.26 -14.55
C GLU A 60 -16.81 7.29 -15.71
N TRP A 61 -16.40 6.05 -15.43
CA TRP A 61 -16.17 5.04 -16.47
C TRP A 61 -17.39 4.19 -16.77
N GLY A 62 -18.46 4.30 -15.97
CA GLY A 62 -19.68 3.53 -16.13
C GLY A 62 -19.48 2.04 -15.87
N LEU A 63 -18.61 1.68 -14.93
CA LEU A 63 -18.31 0.28 -14.62
C LEU A 63 -19.50 -0.40 -13.92
N GLY A 64 -19.85 -1.60 -14.37
CA GLY A 64 -20.96 -2.40 -13.84
C GLY A 64 -20.56 -3.78 -13.33
N THR A 65 -21.54 -4.64 -13.08
CA THR A 65 -21.35 -6.02 -12.60
C THR A 65 -20.66 -6.93 -13.61
N GLU A 66 -20.70 -6.58 -14.90
CA GLU A 66 -20.03 -7.30 -15.98
C GLU A 66 -18.57 -6.87 -16.18
N ASP A 67 -18.13 -5.82 -15.49
CA ASP A 67 -16.75 -5.35 -15.53
C ASP A 67 -15.90 -5.99 -14.43
N HIS A 68 -14.59 -6.01 -14.64
CA HIS A 68 -13.64 -6.53 -13.66
C HIS A 68 -12.49 -5.55 -13.46
N ILE A 69 -12.32 -5.06 -12.21
CA ILE A 69 -11.25 -4.14 -11.82
C ILE A 69 -10.00 -4.92 -11.39
N LEU A 70 -8.83 -4.49 -11.84
CA LEU A 70 -7.53 -4.98 -11.37
C LEU A 70 -6.80 -3.93 -10.53
N ASP A 71 -6.23 -4.34 -9.40
CA ASP A 71 -5.23 -3.57 -8.65
C ASP A 71 -3.94 -4.40 -8.46
N PRO A 72 -2.90 -4.19 -9.29
CA PRO A 72 -1.66 -4.97 -9.23
C PRO A 72 -0.73 -4.54 -8.09
N PHE A 73 -1.17 -3.62 -7.21
CA PHE A 73 -0.46 -3.20 -6.00
C PHE A 73 -1.46 -3.05 -4.84
N VAL A 74 -2.25 -4.11 -4.60
CA VAL A 74 -3.47 -4.03 -3.78
C VAL A 74 -3.27 -3.49 -2.36
N GLY A 75 -2.08 -3.68 -1.77
CA GLY A 75 -1.73 -3.09 -0.47
C GLY A 75 -2.72 -3.48 0.64
N ALA A 76 -3.46 -2.49 1.16
CA ALA A 76 -4.44 -2.68 2.23
C ALA A 76 -5.89 -2.92 1.73
N GLY A 77 -6.07 -3.14 0.42
CA GLY A 77 -7.33 -3.56 -0.18
C GLY A 77 -8.30 -2.44 -0.52
N THR A 78 -7.88 -1.17 -0.60
CA THR A 78 -8.81 -0.04 -0.82
C THR A 78 -9.62 -0.21 -2.10
N THR A 79 -8.97 -0.52 -3.23
CA THR A 79 -9.63 -0.68 -4.53
C THR A 79 -10.69 -1.77 -4.48
N LEU A 80 -10.30 -2.96 -4.03
CA LEU A 80 -11.19 -4.13 -4.00
C LEU A 80 -12.35 -3.92 -3.02
N LEU A 81 -12.10 -3.37 -1.83
CA LEU A 81 -13.17 -3.14 -0.85
C LEU A 81 -14.14 -2.04 -1.32
N ALA A 82 -13.64 -1.00 -1.99
CA ALA A 82 -14.47 0.03 -2.58
C ALA A 82 -15.29 -0.49 -3.77
N ALA A 83 -14.70 -1.33 -4.62
CA ALA A 83 -15.39 -2.05 -5.69
C ALA A 83 -16.46 -2.99 -5.12
N LYS A 84 -16.15 -3.68 -4.01
CA LYS A 84 -17.10 -4.55 -3.29
C LYS A 84 -18.32 -3.79 -2.80
N GLN A 85 -18.12 -2.60 -2.26
CA GLN A 85 -19.21 -1.71 -1.84
C GLN A 85 -20.10 -1.26 -3.00
N ARG A 86 -19.63 -1.34 -4.25
CA ARG A 86 -20.41 -1.03 -5.48
C ARG A 86 -20.86 -2.29 -6.24
N GLY A 87 -20.52 -3.49 -5.76
CA GLY A 87 -20.88 -4.75 -6.41
C GLY A 87 -20.12 -5.02 -7.71
N ILE A 88 -18.90 -4.53 -7.86
CA ILE A 88 -18.08 -4.70 -9.07
C ILE A 88 -16.97 -5.72 -8.79
N PRO A 89 -16.86 -6.81 -9.59
CA PRO A 89 -15.76 -7.78 -9.47
C PRO A 89 -14.39 -7.10 -9.44
N ALA A 90 -13.50 -7.60 -8.59
CA ALA A 90 -12.17 -7.03 -8.46
C ALA A 90 -11.10 -8.05 -8.06
N THR A 91 -9.96 -8.01 -8.77
CA THR A 91 -8.78 -8.81 -8.44
C THR A 91 -7.62 -7.91 -8.03
N GLY A 92 -6.91 -8.32 -6.98
CA GLY A 92 -5.75 -7.64 -6.44
C GLY A 92 -4.52 -8.52 -6.47
N VAL A 93 -3.36 -7.94 -6.76
CA VAL A 93 -2.06 -8.62 -6.67
C VAL A 93 -1.14 -7.78 -5.80
N ASP A 94 -0.41 -8.43 -4.89
CA ASP A 94 0.69 -7.79 -4.16
C ASP A 94 1.83 -8.79 -3.96
N LEU A 95 3.07 -8.28 -3.96
CA LEU A 95 4.23 -9.11 -3.68
C LEU A 95 4.29 -9.49 -2.20
N SER A 96 3.76 -8.64 -1.32
CA SER A 96 3.80 -8.84 0.12
C SER A 96 2.71 -9.82 0.57
N PRO A 97 3.06 -10.95 1.22
CA PRO A 97 2.06 -11.87 1.78
C PRO A 97 1.22 -11.19 2.85
N PHE A 98 1.78 -10.23 3.59
CA PHE A 98 1.04 -9.45 4.57
C PHE A 98 -0.01 -8.53 3.93
N ALA A 99 0.32 -7.86 2.83
CA ALA A 99 -0.64 -7.01 2.11
C ALA A 99 -1.79 -7.85 1.52
N ALA A 100 -1.44 -9.00 0.93
CA ALA A 100 -2.43 -9.96 0.43
C ALA A 100 -3.36 -10.45 1.55
N PHE A 101 -2.80 -10.85 2.70
CA PHE A 101 -3.56 -11.27 3.88
C PHE A 101 -4.52 -10.18 4.38
N VAL A 102 -4.04 -8.94 4.56
CA VAL A 102 -4.87 -7.82 5.02
C VAL A 102 -6.03 -7.59 4.05
N SER A 103 -5.75 -7.63 2.75
CA SER A 103 -6.77 -7.39 1.72
C SER A 103 -7.80 -8.51 1.69
N ARG A 104 -7.39 -9.79 1.70
CA ARG A 104 -8.32 -10.95 1.75
C ARG A 104 -9.23 -10.89 2.96
N THR A 105 -8.65 -10.70 4.14
CA THR A 105 -9.39 -10.66 5.41
C THR A 105 -10.47 -9.57 5.38
N LYS A 106 -10.19 -8.40 4.81
CA LYS A 106 -11.18 -7.32 4.70
C LYS A 106 -12.27 -7.58 3.67
N LEU A 107 -12.06 -8.48 2.72
CA LEU A 107 -13.01 -8.79 1.66
C LEU A 107 -13.97 -9.91 2.03
N MET A 108 -13.71 -10.64 3.13
CA MET A 108 -14.57 -11.72 3.56
C MET A 108 -15.89 -11.22 4.15
N ASP A 109 -16.95 -11.99 3.92
CA ASP A 109 -18.26 -11.80 4.54
C ASP A 109 -18.35 -12.66 5.80
N TYR A 110 -18.19 -12.02 6.96
CA TYR A 110 -18.25 -12.68 8.25
C TYR A 110 -19.64 -12.61 8.85
N ASP A 111 -20.09 -13.69 9.49
CA ASP A 111 -21.21 -13.65 10.43
C ASP A 111 -20.73 -13.06 11.78
N PRO A 112 -21.25 -11.88 12.21
CA PRO A 112 -20.88 -11.28 13.47
C PRO A 112 -21.14 -12.17 14.69
N ASP A 113 -22.17 -13.01 14.66
CA ASP A 113 -22.53 -13.88 15.79
C ASP A 113 -21.59 -15.09 15.88
N GLU A 114 -21.09 -15.60 14.75
CA GLU A 114 -20.01 -16.59 14.72
C GLU A 114 -18.70 -16.00 15.26
N LEU A 115 -18.37 -14.77 14.84
CA LEU A 115 -17.20 -14.05 15.37
C LEU A 115 -17.30 -13.86 16.90
N LEU A 116 -18.47 -13.49 17.43
CA LEU A 116 -18.65 -13.35 18.88
C LEU A 116 -18.48 -14.68 19.64
N LYS A 117 -18.92 -15.81 19.06
CA LYS A 117 -18.70 -17.15 19.64
C LYS A 117 -17.21 -17.49 19.63
N ALA A 118 -16.55 -17.32 18.49
CA ALA A 118 -15.12 -17.57 18.33
C ALA A 118 -14.26 -16.69 19.25
N GLN A 119 -14.63 -15.42 19.44
CA GLN A 119 -13.96 -14.51 20.36
C GLN A 119 -13.94 -15.09 21.78
N LYS A 120 -15.09 -15.55 22.31
CA LYS A 120 -15.17 -16.16 23.64
C LYS A 120 -14.26 -17.39 23.78
N ILE A 121 -14.20 -18.22 22.74
CA ILE A 121 -13.36 -19.42 22.72
C ILE A 121 -11.87 -19.04 22.72
N ILE A 122 -11.45 -18.10 21.88
CA ILE A 122 -10.06 -17.61 21.82
C ILE A 122 -9.64 -17.00 23.16
N ILE A 123 -10.52 -16.23 23.79
CA ILE A 123 -10.29 -15.66 25.13
C ILE A 123 -10.07 -16.80 26.16
N ALA A 124 -10.94 -17.82 26.16
CA ALA A 124 -10.80 -18.95 27.07
C ALA A 124 -9.47 -19.71 26.85
N ARG A 125 -9.08 -19.95 25.59
CA ARG A 125 -7.80 -20.59 25.23
C ARG A 125 -6.60 -19.77 25.74
N PHE A 126 -6.62 -18.46 25.53
CA PHE A 126 -5.56 -17.55 26.01
C PHE A 126 -5.43 -17.58 27.53
N MET A 127 -6.55 -17.55 28.27
CA MET A 127 -6.55 -17.59 29.73
C MET A 127 -6.06 -18.94 30.31
N GLN A 128 -6.26 -20.05 29.60
CA GLN A 128 -5.81 -21.37 30.03
C GLN A 128 -4.29 -21.57 29.84
N ASN A 129 -3.70 -20.91 28.85
CA ASN A 129 -2.27 -21.02 28.57
C ASN A 129 -1.68 -19.66 28.16
N PRO A 130 -1.57 -18.70 29.10
CA PRO A 130 -1.07 -17.35 28.79
C PRO A 130 0.44 -17.33 28.53
N TYR A 131 1.13 -18.46 28.71
CA TYR A 131 2.57 -18.58 28.64
C TYR A 131 3.00 -19.90 27.96
N PRO A 132 2.65 -20.10 26.67
CA PRO A 132 3.06 -21.32 25.97
C PRO A 132 4.59 -21.36 25.87
N PRO A 133 5.20 -22.56 25.74
CA PRO A 133 6.59 -22.68 25.37
C PRO A 133 6.84 -21.92 24.07
N VAL A 134 7.60 -20.82 24.16
CA VAL A 134 7.94 -20.02 23.00
C VAL A 134 9.15 -20.67 22.35
N GLN A 135 8.97 -21.24 21.15
CA GLN A 135 10.13 -21.65 20.34
C GLN A 135 11.09 -20.47 20.20
N GLU A 136 12.40 -20.72 20.07
CA GLU A 136 13.36 -19.65 19.85
C GLU A 136 12.98 -18.83 18.62
N GLY A 137 12.34 -17.69 18.88
CA GLY A 137 11.79 -16.86 17.83
C GLY A 137 12.84 -16.00 17.15
N ASP A 138 12.43 -15.45 16.01
CA ASP A 138 13.18 -14.52 15.19
C ASP A 138 13.90 -13.44 16.04
N ALA A 139 15.22 -13.32 15.83
CA ALA A 139 16.09 -12.41 16.57
C ALA A 139 15.65 -10.93 16.42
N PHE A 140 14.99 -10.58 15.31
CA PHE A 140 14.40 -9.27 15.11
C PHE A 140 13.20 -9.03 16.04
N LEU A 141 12.29 -9.99 16.19
CA LEU A 141 11.12 -9.84 17.06
C LEU A 141 11.50 -9.70 18.54
N ARG A 142 12.54 -10.41 18.99
CA ARG A 142 13.07 -10.28 20.36
C ARG A 142 13.64 -8.89 20.65
N LYS A 143 14.09 -8.15 19.62
CA LYS A 143 14.48 -6.73 19.77
C LYS A 143 13.26 -5.82 19.78
N CYS A 144 12.20 -6.20 19.05
CA CYS A 144 10.98 -5.43 18.93
C CYS A 144 10.11 -5.45 20.19
N PHE A 145 10.18 -6.46 21.04
CA PHE A 145 9.28 -6.59 22.18
C PHE A 145 10.07 -6.91 23.46
N THR A 146 9.60 -6.43 24.62
CA THR A 146 10.14 -6.93 25.89
C THR A 146 9.79 -8.41 26.05
N PRO A 147 10.52 -9.18 26.86
CA PRO A 147 10.25 -10.61 27.06
C PRO A 147 8.79 -10.90 27.42
N GLU A 148 8.20 -10.11 28.33
CA GLU A 148 6.84 -10.28 28.82
C GLU A 148 5.81 -9.97 27.72
N VAL A 149 6.04 -8.90 26.96
CA VAL A 149 5.18 -8.51 25.83
C VAL A 149 5.26 -9.56 24.72
N TYR A 150 6.46 -10.01 24.37
CA TYR A 150 6.66 -11.03 23.35
C TYR A 150 5.92 -12.31 23.73
N GLN A 151 6.06 -12.76 24.97
CA GLN A 151 5.39 -13.95 25.47
C GLN A 151 3.86 -13.83 25.42
N GLY A 152 3.30 -12.69 25.87
CA GLY A 152 1.86 -12.43 25.81
C GLY A 152 1.31 -12.40 24.38
N LEU A 153 2.05 -11.79 23.44
CA LEU A 153 1.68 -11.77 22.02
C LEU A 153 1.74 -13.17 21.39
N MET A 154 2.74 -13.98 21.74
CA MET A 154 2.86 -15.36 21.27
C MET A 154 1.74 -16.26 21.82
N ALA A 155 1.37 -16.07 23.09
CA ALA A 155 0.24 -16.76 23.71
C ALA A 155 -1.08 -16.46 23.00
N LEU A 156 -1.35 -15.18 22.75
CA LEU A 156 -2.54 -14.77 22.03
C LEU A 156 -2.54 -15.27 20.57
N LYS A 157 -1.39 -15.21 19.89
CA LYS A 157 -1.23 -15.80 18.55
C LYS A 157 -1.54 -17.29 18.55
N ALA A 158 -1.02 -18.05 19.51
CA ALA A 158 -1.28 -19.49 19.62
C ALA A 158 -2.77 -19.80 19.86
N ALA A 159 -3.44 -19.02 20.71
CA ALA A 159 -4.87 -19.16 20.96
C ALA A 159 -5.72 -18.90 19.70
N ILE A 160 -5.32 -17.93 18.87
CA ILE A 160 -5.93 -17.63 17.57
C ILE A 160 -5.67 -18.74 16.56
N LEU A 161 -4.43 -19.24 16.46
CA LEU A 161 -4.07 -20.29 15.50
C LEU A 161 -4.73 -21.64 15.77
N ALA A 162 -5.23 -21.85 16.99
CA ALA A 162 -6.06 -23.01 17.34
C ALA A 162 -7.50 -22.92 16.79
N GLU A 163 -7.88 -21.81 16.15
CA GLU A 163 -9.15 -21.71 15.43
C GLU A 163 -9.12 -22.47 14.11
N THR A 164 -10.13 -23.32 13.92
CA THR A 164 -10.21 -24.26 12.79
C THR A 164 -10.75 -23.59 11.53
N ASP A 165 -11.68 -22.64 11.68
CA ASP A 165 -12.15 -21.86 10.53
C ASP A 165 -11.08 -20.84 10.14
N GLU A 166 -10.59 -20.96 8.91
CA GLU A 166 -9.47 -20.14 8.42
C GLU A 166 -9.84 -18.66 8.30
N ASN A 167 -11.07 -18.36 7.87
CA ASN A 167 -11.51 -16.98 7.70
C ASN A 167 -11.66 -16.30 9.06
N VAL A 168 -12.29 -16.99 10.01
CA VAL A 168 -12.44 -16.53 11.39
C VAL A 168 -11.06 -16.36 12.03
N ARG A 169 -10.16 -17.33 11.87
CA ARG A 169 -8.77 -17.25 12.35
C ARG A 169 -8.06 -16.02 11.81
N ASP A 170 -8.14 -15.78 10.50
CA ASP A 170 -7.51 -14.64 9.82
C ASP A 170 -8.10 -13.29 10.30
N PHE A 171 -9.40 -13.23 10.56
CA PHE A 171 -10.05 -12.06 11.16
C PHE A 171 -9.42 -11.68 12.52
N PHE A 172 -9.27 -12.65 13.42
CA PHE A 172 -8.64 -12.40 14.72
C PHE A 172 -7.14 -12.13 14.60
N LEU A 173 -6.44 -12.83 13.70
CA LEU A 173 -5.03 -12.59 13.44
C LEU A 173 -4.79 -11.16 12.92
N LEU A 174 -5.66 -10.63 12.06
CA LEU A 174 -5.61 -9.23 11.63
C LEU A 174 -5.82 -8.28 12.82
N GLY A 175 -6.75 -8.59 13.73
CA GLY A 175 -6.96 -7.83 14.97
C GLY A 175 -5.69 -7.77 15.84
N LEU A 176 -4.98 -8.90 15.96
CA LEU A 176 -3.70 -8.96 16.66
C LEU A 176 -2.60 -8.16 15.95
N LEU A 177 -2.45 -8.34 14.63
CA LEU A 177 -1.47 -7.60 13.83
C LEU A 177 -1.70 -6.09 13.91
N ALA A 178 -2.95 -5.64 13.94
CA ALA A 178 -3.33 -4.23 14.03
C ALA A 178 -2.92 -3.54 15.35
N ILE A 179 -2.62 -4.29 16.41
CA ILE A 179 -2.18 -3.72 17.70
C ILE A 179 -0.66 -3.80 17.92
N LEU A 180 0.09 -4.58 17.11
CA LEU A 180 1.53 -4.83 17.33
C LEU A 180 2.36 -3.56 17.44
N SER A 181 2.10 -2.57 16.58
CA SER A 181 2.81 -1.28 16.61
C SER A 181 2.65 -0.53 17.95
N GLY A 182 1.58 -0.79 18.71
CA GLY A 182 1.35 -0.26 20.05
C GLY A 182 2.23 -0.91 21.13
N PHE A 183 2.80 -2.08 20.85
CA PHE A 183 3.62 -2.88 21.75
C PHE A 183 5.09 -3.00 21.30
N SER A 184 5.43 -2.58 20.07
CA SER A 184 6.80 -2.69 19.55
C SER A 184 7.72 -1.53 19.97
N LEU A 185 8.96 -1.82 20.38
CA LEU A 185 10.04 -0.85 20.55
C LEU A 185 10.55 -0.32 19.20
N ALA A 186 10.29 -1.03 18.10
CA ALA A 186 10.55 -0.58 16.73
C ALA A 186 9.32 0.15 16.18
N VAL A 187 9.38 1.48 16.15
CA VAL A 187 8.27 2.32 15.70
C VAL A 187 8.53 2.84 14.28
N ARG A 188 7.49 2.82 13.44
CA ARG A 188 7.54 3.37 12.07
C ARG A 188 7.85 4.86 12.11
N ASP A 189 8.84 5.26 11.34
CA ASP A 189 9.27 6.65 11.17
C ASP A 189 9.53 6.92 9.68
N GLY A 190 8.46 7.28 8.97
CA GLY A 190 8.48 7.39 7.52
C GLY A 190 8.81 6.06 6.83
N GLY A 191 9.96 5.99 6.15
CA GLY A 191 10.43 4.80 5.43
C GLY A 191 11.25 3.81 6.26
N TRP A 192 11.38 4.03 7.57
CA TRP A 192 12.32 3.32 8.44
C TRP A 192 11.68 2.94 9.77
N LEU A 193 12.38 2.09 10.54
CA LEU A 193 12.05 1.81 11.93
C LEU A 193 13.02 2.57 12.84
N ARG A 194 12.46 3.25 13.85
CA ARG A 194 13.21 3.92 14.92
C ARG A 194 12.97 3.20 16.23
N TRP A 195 14.06 2.88 16.93
CA TRP A 195 14.01 2.29 18.26
C TRP A 195 13.62 3.34 19.29
N GLN A 196 12.62 3.02 20.11
CA GLN A 196 12.14 3.88 21.19
C GLN A 196 12.11 3.12 22.50
N HIS A 197 12.63 3.76 23.55
CA HIS A 197 12.44 3.30 24.92
C HIS A 197 11.11 3.84 25.42
N ARG A 198 10.14 2.96 25.63
CA ARG A 198 8.84 3.31 26.20
C ARG A 198 8.41 2.23 27.19
N LYS A 199 7.68 2.61 28.22
CA LYS A 199 7.06 1.67 29.15
C LYS A 199 5.88 1.02 28.44
N ILE A 200 5.92 -0.30 28.28
CA ILE A 200 4.87 -1.10 27.65
C ILE A 200 4.47 -2.15 28.66
N ASP A 201 3.18 -2.18 29.01
CA ASP A 201 2.64 -3.17 29.93
C ASP A 201 2.07 -4.34 29.12
N ALA A 202 2.51 -5.56 29.41
CA ALA A 202 1.97 -6.76 28.77
C ALA A 202 0.48 -6.98 29.11
N ASN A 203 0.02 -6.47 30.26
CA ASN A 203 -1.39 -6.54 30.66
C ASN A 203 -2.32 -5.73 29.73
N ASP A 204 -1.78 -4.77 28.97
CA ASP A 204 -2.56 -4.00 27.99
C ASP A 204 -2.85 -4.80 26.70
N ILE A 205 -2.16 -5.92 26.44
CA ILE A 205 -2.29 -6.68 25.19
C ILE A 205 -3.72 -7.10 24.96
N PHE A 206 -4.31 -7.77 25.95
CA PHE A 206 -5.64 -8.33 25.85
C PHE A 206 -6.73 -7.24 25.75
N PRO A 207 -6.78 -6.21 26.62
CA PRO A 207 -7.75 -5.12 26.49
C PRO A 207 -7.68 -4.41 25.13
N ARG A 208 -6.48 -4.19 24.58
CA ARG A 208 -6.34 -3.54 23.25
C ARG A 208 -6.77 -4.47 22.12
N PHE A 209 -6.46 -5.75 22.22
CA PHE A 209 -6.91 -6.76 21.26
C PHE A 209 -8.44 -6.87 21.26
N GLU A 210 -9.05 -7.02 22.42
CA GLU A 210 -10.50 -7.13 22.59
C GLU A 210 -11.22 -5.88 22.06
N ALA A 211 -10.72 -4.68 22.39
CA ALA A 211 -11.27 -3.43 21.88
C ALA A 211 -11.17 -3.34 20.34
N ARG A 212 -10.03 -3.76 19.77
CA ARG A 212 -9.82 -3.78 18.32
C ARG A 212 -10.78 -4.75 17.63
N VAL A 213 -10.86 -5.99 18.08
CA VAL A 213 -11.75 -7.02 17.54
C VAL A 213 -13.22 -6.61 17.67
N SER A 214 -13.63 -6.07 18.82
CA SER A 214 -15.00 -5.61 19.03
C SER A 214 -15.39 -4.48 18.07
N SER A 215 -14.45 -3.57 17.78
CA SER A 215 -14.63 -2.54 16.75
C SER A 215 -14.77 -3.15 15.35
N MET A 216 -13.99 -4.19 15.02
CA MET A 216 -14.08 -4.89 13.74
C MET A 216 -15.41 -5.65 13.58
N ILE A 217 -15.87 -6.35 14.62
CA ILE A 217 -17.18 -7.04 14.62
C ILE A 217 -18.31 -6.02 14.45
N SER A 218 -18.20 -4.85 15.12
CA SER A 218 -19.17 -3.77 14.97
C SER A 218 -19.23 -3.23 13.54
N ASP A 219 -18.10 -3.14 12.84
CA ASP A 219 -18.06 -2.72 11.44
C ASP A 219 -18.81 -3.68 10.50
N MET A 220 -18.76 -4.99 10.78
CA MET A 220 -19.51 -5.98 10.00
C MET A 220 -21.02 -5.78 10.12
N ARG A 221 -21.50 -5.32 11.28
CA ARG A 221 -22.93 -5.03 11.49
C ARG A 221 -23.39 -3.74 10.81
N LEU A 222 -22.46 -2.81 10.58
CA LEU A 222 -22.74 -1.52 9.95
C LEU A 222 -22.58 -1.53 8.43
N THR A 223 -21.97 -2.59 7.88
CA THR A 223 -21.65 -2.68 6.46
C THR A 223 -22.56 -3.71 5.80
N THR A 224 -23.33 -3.29 4.80
CA THR A 224 -24.09 -4.19 3.95
C THR A 224 -23.48 -4.16 2.56
N PHE A 225 -23.13 -5.34 2.05
CA PHE A 225 -22.69 -5.50 0.67
C PHE A 225 -23.87 -5.86 -0.23
N PRO A 226 -23.79 -5.59 -1.54
CA PRO A 226 -24.78 -6.06 -2.49
C PRO A 226 -25.00 -7.59 -2.37
N PRO A 227 -26.25 -8.08 -2.51
CA PRO A 227 -26.63 -9.47 -2.24
C PRO A 227 -26.02 -10.48 -3.22
N LEU A 228 -25.61 -10.03 -4.40
CA LEU A 228 -24.70 -10.77 -5.26
C LEU A 228 -23.30 -10.34 -4.84
N THR A 229 -22.49 -11.28 -4.36
CA THR A 229 -21.06 -11.06 -4.15
C THR A 229 -20.33 -11.51 -5.41
N PRO A 230 -19.92 -10.57 -6.28
CA PRO A 230 -19.08 -10.91 -7.41
C PRO A 230 -17.74 -11.49 -6.95
N ASP A 231 -16.96 -11.95 -7.92
CA ASP A 231 -15.67 -12.56 -7.67
C ASP A 231 -14.65 -11.52 -7.18
N TYR A 232 -14.23 -11.64 -5.92
CA TYR A 232 -13.16 -10.82 -5.32
C TYR A 232 -11.97 -11.70 -4.97
N ARG A 233 -10.83 -11.45 -5.60
CA ARG A 233 -9.63 -12.28 -5.41
C ARG A 233 -8.43 -11.43 -5.05
N VAL A 234 -7.56 -11.99 -4.23
CA VAL A 234 -6.26 -11.39 -3.94
C VAL A 234 -5.20 -12.46 -4.09
N LEU A 235 -4.18 -12.19 -4.89
CA LEU A 235 -3.09 -13.11 -5.19
C LEU A 235 -1.76 -12.54 -4.68
N ILE A 236 -0.86 -13.44 -4.28
CA ILE A 236 0.53 -13.06 -4.00
C ILE A 236 1.27 -13.17 -5.33
N GLY A 237 1.82 -12.06 -5.83
CA GLY A 237 2.45 -12.02 -7.14
C GLY A 237 3.19 -10.72 -7.41
N ASP A 238 3.97 -10.72 -8.49
CA ASP A 238 4.76 -9.56 -8.91
C ASP A 238 4.06 -8.83 -10.06
N ALA A 239 3.74 -7.56 -9.88
CA ALA A 239 3.07 -6.74 -10.90
C ALA A 239 3.82 -6.70 -12.25
N ARG A 240 5.15 -6.92 -12.23
CA ARG A 240 5.98 -6.97 -13.44
C ARG A 240 5.79 -8.24 -14.27
N ASN A 241 5.18 -9.27 -13.69
CA ASN A 241 4.90 -10.55 -14.35
C ASN A 241 3.60 -11.14 -13.78
N LEU A 242 2.46 -10.59 -14.21
CA LEU A 242 1.14 -11.05 -13.83
C LEU A 242 0.83 -12.36 -14.56
N ASP A 243 0.45 -13.37 -13.79
CA ASP A 243 -0.03 -14.65 -14.28
C ASP A 243 -1.52 -14.79 -13.88
N LEU A 244 -2.39 -14.21 -14.71
CA LEU A 244 -3.83 -14.13 -14.49
C LEU A 244 -4.56 -14.71 -15.70
N ASN A 245 -5.62 -15.48 -15.44
CA ASN A 245 -6.39 -16.14 -16.51
C ASN A 245 -7.56 -15.27 -17.00
N GLU A 246 -7.98 -14.31 -16.19
CA GLU A 246 -9.09 -13.41 -16.45
C GLU A 246 -8.66 -12.18 -17.27
N LYS A 247 -9.65 -11.52 -17.89
CA LYS A 247 -9.48 -10.23 -18.54
C LYS A 247 -10.14 -9.12 -17.73
N TYR A 248 -9.52 -7.94 -17.70
CA TYR A 248 -9.93 -6.83 -16.86
C TYR A 248 -10.35 -5.62 -17.70
N SER A 249 -11.48 -5.00 -17.32
CA SER A 249 -12.05 -3.79 -17.94
C SER A 249 -11.44 -2.50 -17.41
N ALA A 250 -10.87 -2.55 -16.20
CA ALA A 250 -10.33 -1.38 -15.54
C ALA A 250 -9.13 -1.70 -14.65
N VAL A 251 -8.23 -0.73 -14.48
CA VAL A 251 -7.14 -0.77 -13.49
C VAL A 251 -7.23 0.47 -12.63
N ILE A 252 -7.26 0.32 -11.31
CA ILE A 252 -7.23 1.45 -10.37
C ILE A 252 -6.18 1.10 -9.31
N THR A 253 -5.07 1.83 -9.32
CA THR A 253 -3.89 1.42 -8.55
C THR A 253 -2.97 2.57 -8.15
N SER A 254 -2.08 2.29 -7.20
CA SER A 254 -0.99 3.18 -6.79
C SER A 254 0.31 2.38 -6.64
N PRO A 255 1.23 2.43 -7.63
CA PRO A 255 2.54 1.79 -7.50
C PRO A 255 3.35 2.46 -6.37
N PRO A 256 4.32 1.75 -5.77
CA PRO A 256 5.16 2.31 -4.70
C PRO A 256 6.03 3.46 -5.23
N TYR A 257 5.89 4.68 -4.69
CA TYR A 257 6.60 5.86 -5.21
C TYR A 257 8.12 5.75 -5.03
N PRO A 258 8.95 6.34 -5.91
CA PRO A 258 10.41 6.22 -5.84
C PRO A 258 11.01 7.17 -4.81
N ASN A 259 10.51 7.16 -3.57
CA ASN A 259 10.88 8.03 -2.44
C ASN A 259 11.64 7.29 -1.32
N ARG A 260 12.15 6.08 -1.59
CA ARG A 260 12.88 5.23 -0.66
C ARG A 260 12.05 4.65 0.49
N HIS A 261 10.73 4.62 0.38
CA HIS A 261 9.93 3.83 1.32
C HIS A 261 10.07 2.35 1.01
N ASP A 262 10.60 1.61 1.98
CA ASP A 262 10.76 0.17 1.93
C ASP A 262 9.65 -0.46 2.77
N TYR A 263 8.58 -0.95 2.12
CA TYR A 263 7.44 -1.55 2.82
C TYR A 263 7.80 -2.84 3.55
N SER A 264 8.82 -3.59 3.10
CA SER A 264 9.34 -4.75 3.84
C SER A 264 9.93 -4.34 5.19
N ARG A 265 10.47 -3.11 5.30
CA ARG A 265 10.97 -2.55 6.56
C ARG A 265 9.86 -1.95 7.41
N ILE A 266 8.96 -1.18 6.80
CA ILE A 266 7.84 -0.54 7.51
C ILE A 266 6.94 -1.57 8.18
N PHE A 267 6.71 -2.71 7.51
CA PHE A 267 5.88 -3.81 7.98
C PHE A 267 6.70 -5.01 8.48
N ASN A 268 7.99 -4.83 8.79
CA ASN A 268 8.84 -5.95 9.20
C ASN A 268 8.31 -6.63 10.47
N VAL A 269 7.77 -5.85 11.41
CA VAL A 269 7.19 -6.42 12.65
C VAL A 269 6.05 -7.36 12.31
N GLU A 270 5.11 -6.94 11.46
CA GLU A 270 3.98 -7.79 11.06
C GLU A 270 4.40 -8.98 10.19
N LEU A 271 5.32 -8.76 9.24
CA LEU A 271 5.86 -9.80 8.36
C LEU A 271 6.57 -10.90 9.17
N SER A 272 7.54 -10.52 10.02
CA SER A 272 8.26 -11.46 10.88
C SER A 272 7.35 -12.14 11.89
N PHE A 273 6.31 -11.45 12.37
CA PHE A 273 5.43 -11.99 13.40
C PHE A 273 4.55 -13.13 12.89
N ALA A 274 4.08 -13.10 11.65
CA ALA A 274 3.06 -14.04 11.17
C ALA A 274 3.33 -14.71 9.81
N PHE A 275 4.27 -14.23 9.00
CA PHE A 275 4.34 -14.64 7.59
C PHE A 275 5.70 -15.16 7.15
N LEU A 276 6.78 -14.49 7.57
CA LEU A 276 8.12 -14.71 7.01
C LEU A 276 9.17 -14.77 8.12
N ASN A 277 10.27 -15.48 7.89
CA ASN A 277 11.47 -15.36 8.70
C ASN A 277 12.42 -14.25 8.18
N ASP A 278 13.44 -13.90 8.96
CA ASP A 278 14.46 -12.90 8.61
C ASP A 278 15.05 -13.04 7.18
N SER A 279 15.30 -14.26 6.72
CA SER A 279 15.89 -14.51 5.40
C SER A 279 14.88 -14.25 4.27
N GLU A 280 13.62 -14.62 4.49
CA GLU A 280 12.54 -14.40 3.54
C GLU A 280 12.13 -12.93 3.46
N VAL A 281 12.13 -12.19 4.58
CA VAL A 281 11.94 -10.73 4.57
C VAL A 281 13.05 -10.06 3.74
N LYS A 282 14.30 -10.52 3.89
CA LYS A 282 15.42 -10.00 3.11
C LYS A 282 15.25 -10.28 1.62
N GLU A 283 14.79 -11.47 1.25
CA GLU A 283 14.50 -11.80 -0.16
C GLU A 283 13.35 -10.96 -0.71
N LEU A 284 12.24 -10.82 0.04
CA LEU A 284 11.13 -9.94 -0.30
C LEU A 284 11.62 -8.50 -0.57
N ARG A 285 12.49 -7.97 0.29
CA ARG A 285 13.10 -6.64 0.14
C ARG A 285 13.89 -6.53 -1.16
N HIS A 286 14.74 -7.51 -1.46
CA HIS A 286 15.57 -7.48 -2.65
C HIS A 286 14.76 -7.62 -3.94
N GLN A 287 13.71 -8.44 -3.92
CA GLN A 287 12.81 -8.65 -5.04
C GLN A 287 11.87 -7.47 -5.27
N SER A 288 11.50 -6.73 -4.23
CA SER A 288 10.51 -5.66 -4.32
C SER A 288 10.79 -4.63 -5.44
N PHE A 289 9.73 -3.90 -5.79
CA PHE A 289 9.79 -2.82 -6.78
C PHE A 289 10.95 -1.86 -6.46
N ARG A 290 11.73 -1.42 -7.46
CA ARG A 290 12.95 -0.61 -7.26
C ARG A 290 12.67 0.86 -6.83
N SER A 291 11.70 1.07 -5.96
CA SER A 291 11.30 2.35 -5.36
C SER A 291 12.19 2.79 -4.18
N HIS A 292 13.05 1.88 -3.67
CA HIS A 292 14.04 2.12 -2.64
C HIS A 292 15.39 1.46 -2.95
N VAL A 293 16.46 1.92 -2.30
CA VAL A 293 17.86 1.57 -2.63
C VAL A 293 18.29 0.15 -2.24
N GLU A 294 17.44 -0.60 -1.56
CA GLU A 294 17.74 -1.98 -1.11
C GLU A 294 17.17 -3.03 -2.06
N ALA A 295 16.16 -2.65 -2.87
CA ALA A 295 15.67 -3.45 -3.97
C ALA A 295 16.77 -3.62 -5.02
N SER A 296 17.25 -4.85 -5.18
CA SER A 296 18.54 -5.10 -5.83
C SER A 296 18.63 -6.45 -6.55
N LYS A 297 17.54 -7.23 -6.59
CA LYS A 297 17.48 -8.52 -7.29
C LYS A 297 17.79 -8.37 -8.78
N TYR A 298 17.24 -7.33 -9.42
CA TYR A 298 17.47 -7.03 -10.83
C TYR A 298 18.48 -5.89 -11.00
N LYS A 299 19.71 -6.25 -11.41
CA LYS A 299 20.82 -5.30 -11.62
C LYS A 299 20.97 -4.82 -13.06
N GLU A 300 20.36 -5.52 -14.00
CA GLU A 300 20.39 -5.17 -15.41
C GLU A 300 19.35 -4.09 -15.71
N TYR A 301 19.74 -3.12 -16.53
CA TYR A 301 18.89 -2.03 -16.98
C TYR A 301 18.82 -2.09 -18.49
N ASP A 302 17.62 -2.24 -19.02
CA ASP A 302 17.38 -1.92 -20.41
C ASP A 302 17.22 -0.40 -20.50
N THR A 303 18.30 0.28 -20.90
CA THR A 303 18.27 1.73 -21.07
C THR A 303 17.51 2.15 -22.33
N SER A 304 17.23 1.22 -23.26
CA SER A 304 16.51 1.52 -24.49
C SER A 304 15.05 1.89 -24.24
N VAL A 305 14.46 1.40 -23.14
CA VAL A 305 13.09 1.73 -22.75
C VAL A 305 12.99 3.08 -22.03
N LEU A 306 14.07 3.54 -21.40
CA LEU A 306 14.07 4.74 -20.55
C LEU A 306 14.11 6.04 -21.37
N PRO A 307 13.30 7.07 -21.03
CA PRO A 307 13.27 8.32 -21.78
C PRO A 307 14.50 9.19 -21.52
N ALA A 308 14.89 10.00 -22.51
CA ALA A 308 16.01 10.93 -22.39
C ALA A 308 15.86 11.94 -21.24
N SER A 309 14.63 12.34 -20.90
CA SER A 309 14.34 13.22 -19.76
C SER A 309 14.82 12.63 -18.43
N LEU A 310 14.65 11.32 -18.23
CA LEU A 310 15.17 10.61 -17.07
C LEU A 310 16.70 10.59 -17.07
N MET A 311 17.33 10.30 -18.21
CA MET A 311 18.80 10.26 -18.30
C MET A 311 19.43 11.63 -17.99
N ASN A 312 18.83 12.71 -18.47
CA ASN A 312 19.25 14.08 -18.14
C ASN A 312 19.11 14.39 -16.65
N LEU A 313 17.99 14.00 -16.02
CA LEU A 313 17.78 14.12 -14.58
C LEU A 313 18.84 13.34 -13.79
N ILE A 314 19.16 12.13 -14.22
CA ILE A 314 20.18 11.28 -13.59
C ILE A 314 21.56 11.95 -13.63
N ASN A 315 21.94 12.55 -14.76
CA ASN A 315 23.22 13.26 -14.89
C ASN A 315 23.29 14.47 -13.93
N LYS A 316 22.24 15.30 -13.88
CA LYS A 316 22.13 16.41 -12.91
C LYS A 316 22.25 15.95 -11.46
N LEU A 317 21.60 14.84 -11.12
CA LEU A 317 21.68 14.27 -9.76
C LEU A 317 23.08 13.79 -9.40
N LYS A 318 23.82 13.20 -10.35
CA LYS A 318 25.22 12.78 -10.17
C LYS A 318 26.13 13.98 -9.91
N GLU A 319 25.99 15.06 -10.68
CA GLU A 319 26.72 16.32 -10.47
C GLU A 319 26.50 16.89 -9.07
N LYS A 320 25.28 16.76 -8.54
CA LYS A 320 24.90 17.19 -7.18
C LYS A 320 25.32 16.25 -6.05
N LYS A 321 26.19 15.27 -6.29
CA LYS A 321 26.73 14.32 -5.29
C LYS A 321 25.62 13.63 -4.48
N ILE A 322 24.58 13.15 -5.16
CA ILE A 322 23.54 12.30 -4.57
C ILE A 322 24.15 10.98 -4.06
N ASP A 323 23.47 10.29 -3.14
CA ASP A 323 23.80 8.89 -2.79
C ASP A 323 23.87 8.06 -4.08
N ARG A 324 25.02 7.40 -4.30
CA ARG A 324 25.36 6.62 -5.51
C ARG A 324 24.33 5.55 -5.87
N ARG A 325 23.48 5.14 -4.92
CA ARG A 325 22.40 4.16 -5.14
C ARG A 325 21.11 4.79 -5.69
N VAL A 326 20.90 6.11 -5.61
CA VAL A 326 19.68 6.76 -6.15
C VAL A 326 19.61 6.64 -7.67
N PRO A 327 20.66 6.96 -8.45
CA PRO A 327 20.56 6.85 -9.90
C PRO A 327 20.15 5.46 -10.42
N PRO A 328 20.81 4.35 -10.01
CA PRO A 328 20.37 3.02 -10.44
C PRO A 328 18.97 2.67 -9.95
N MET A 329 18.59 3.06 -8.73
CA MET A 329 17.23 2.87 -8.21
C MET A 329 16.19 3.57 -9.10
N LEU A 330 16.41 4.83 -9.49
CA LEU A 330 15.47 5.56 -10.36
C LEU A 330 15.37 4.93 -11.76
N MET A 331 16.50 4.54 -12.35
CA MET A 331 16.49 3.83 -13.65
C MET A 331 15.72 2.51 -13.54
N GLY A 332 15.97 1.74 -12.49
CA GLY A 332 15.28 0.48 -12.24
C GLY A 332 13.79 0.66 -11.95
N TYR A 333 13.41 1.69 -11.19
CA TYR A 333 12.01 2.02 -10.91
C TYR A 333 11.21 2.22 -12.20
N PHE A 334 11.73 3.04 -13.13
CA PHE A 334 11.02 3.32 -14.37
C PHE A 334 11.03 2.15 -15.35
N GLN A 335 12.06 1.30 -15.32
CA GLN A 335 12.03 0.03 -16.04
C GLN A 335 10.98 -0.94 -15.44
N ASP A 336 10.88 -1.03 -14.11
CA ASP A 336 9.87 -1.83 -13.43
C ASP A 336 8.44 -1.34 -13.77
N ILE A 337 8.24 -0.02 -13.86
CA ILE A 337 6.97 0.58 -14.33
C ILE A 337 6.67 0.13 -15.76
N TYR A 338 7.66 0.19 -16.66
CA TYR A 338 7.47 -0.26 -18.05
C TYR A 338 7.09 -1.74 -18.12
N HIS A 339 7.79 -2.63 -17.42
CA HIS A 339 7.43 -4.05 -17.37
C HIS A 339 6.05 -4.28 -16.77
N THR A 340 5.68 -3.53 -15.74
CA THR A 340 4.34 -3.58 -15.15
C THR A 340 3.26 -3.17 -16.15
N LEU A 341 3.50 -2.11 -16.93
CA LEU A 341 2.58 -1.67 -17.99
C LEU A 341 2.39 -2.75 -19.07
N ILE A 342 3.46 -3.43 -19.48
CA ILE A 342 3.41 -4.55 -20.45
C ILE A 342 2.66 -5.75 -19.85
N SER A 343 2.96 -6.10 -18.60
CA SER A 343 2.33 -7.18 -17.84
C SER A 343 0.83 -6.95 -17.64
N ILE A 344 0.43 -5.73 -17.29
CA ILE A 344 -0.99 -5.36 -17.23
C ILE A 344 -1.65 -5.48 -18.60
N LYS A 345 -1.00 -5.01 -19.67
CA LYS A 345 -1.57 -5.01 -21.02
C LYS A 345 -1.98 -6.40 -21.50
N SER A 346 -1.23 -7.43 -21.11
CA SER A 346 -1.51 -8.82 -21.51
C SER A 346 -2.83 -9.36 -20.92
N VAL A 347 -3.36 -8.74 -19.86
CA VAL A 347 -4.58 -9.18 -19.16
C VAL A 347 -5.75 -8.20 -19.34
N LEU A 348 -5.64 -7.16 -20.17
CA LEU A 348 -6.75 -6.23 -20.40
C LEU A 348 -7.65 -6.63 -21.56
N VAL A 349 -8.92 -6.22 -21.48
CA VAL A 349 -9.80 -6.13 -22.66
C VAL A 349 -9.47 -4.89 -23.49
N SER A 350 -9.92 -4.85 -24.75
CA SER A 350 -9.76 -3.65 -25.60
C SER A 350 -10.56 -2.48 -25.03
N GLY A 351 -9.97 -1.28 -25.01
CA GLY A 351 -10.63 -0.07 -24.51
C GLY A 351 -10.68 0.04 -22.98
N ALA A 352 -10.09 -0.92 -22.25
CA ALA A 352 -9.97 -0.87 -20.79
C ALA A 352 -9.29 0.42 -20.33
N LYS A 353 -9.80 1.03 -19.25
CA LYS A 353 -9.29 2.28 -18.69
C LYS A 353 -8.42 2.02 -17.46
N LEU A 354 -7.36 2.81 -17.30
CA LEU A 354 -6.43 2.67 -16.18
C LEU A 354 -6.25 4.01 -15.47
N ALA A 355 -6.20 3.97 -14.14
CA ALA A 355 -5.88 5.10 -13.28
C ALA A 355 -4.70 4.75 -12.39
N PHE A 356 -3.58 5.43 -12.59
CA PHE A 356 -2.39 5.34 -11.75
C PHE A 356 -2.29 6.55 -10.84
N VAL A 357 -2.49 6.35 -9.54
CA VAL A 357 -2.23 7.38 -8.53
C VAL A 357 -0.72 7.42 -8.28
N VAL A 358 -0.09 8.57 -8.56
CA VAL A 358 1.36 8.75 -8.40
C VAL A 358 1.70 10.09 -7.79
N GLY A 359 2.81 10.13 -7.04
CA GLY A 359 3.35 11.35 -6.49
C GLY A 359 4.76 11.63 -7.01
N ASN A 360 4.99 12.84 -7.52
CA ASN A 360 6.33 13.30 -7.86
C ASN A 360 7.18 13.41 -6.60
N VAL A 361 8.47 13.15 -6.75
CA VAL A 361 9.43 13.09 -5.64
C VAL A 361 10.62 13.99 -5.91
N ARG A 362 11.41 14.27 -4.87
CA ARG A 362 12.56 15.17 -4.97
C ARG A 362 13.83 14.60 -4.39
N TYR A 363 14.92 14.80 -5.12
CA TYR A 363 16.27 14.43 -4.71
C TYR A 363 17.21 15.61 -4.93
N ARG A 364 17.85 16.12 -3.87
CA ARG A 364 18.81 17.25 -3.94
C ARG A 364 18.26 18.47 -4.74
N GLY A 365 16.99 18.79 -4.53
CA GLY A 365 16.28 19.88 -5.22
C GLY A 365 15.83 19.57 -6.64
N GLU A 366 16.27 18.48 -7.25
CA GLU A 366 15.77 18.03 -8.56
C GLU A 366 14.43 17.33 -8.41
N MET A 367 13.48 17.68 -9.29
CA MET A 367 12.18 17.02 -9.37
C MET A 367 12.29 15.77 -10.22
N VAL A 368 11.83 14.64 -9.69
CA VAL A 368 11.52 13.45 -10.46
C VAL A 368 10.05 13.55 -10.85
N GLU A 369 9.80 13.90 -12.11
CA GLU A 369 8.45 14.03 -12.68
C GLU A 369 7.91 12.64 -13.00
N VAL A 370 7.50 11.90 -11.96
CA VAL A 370 7.03 10.51 -12.05
C VAL A 370 5.85 10.40 -13.01
N ASP A 371 4.94 11.36 -12.95
CA ASP A 371 3.78 11.44 -13.82
C ASP A 371 4.12 11.61 -15.31
N GLU A 372 5.02 12.54 -15.66
CA GLU A 372 5.45 12.77 -17.05
C GLU A 372 6.20 11.54 -17.60
N ILE A 373 7.09 10.96 -16.80
CA ILE A 373 7.89 9.79 -17.22
C ILE A 373 6.98 8.56 -17.36
N LEU A 374 6.03 8.32 -16.43
CA LEU A 374 5.10 7.21 -16.54
C LEU A 374 4.19 7.36 -17.76
N ALA A 375 3.65 8.56 -18.03
CA ALA A 375 2.84 8.80 -19.22
C ALA A 375 3.62 8.50 -20.52
N HIS A 376 4.90 8.89 -20.59
CA HIS A 376 5.78 8.54 -21.72
C HIS A 376 5.94 7.01 -21.85
N LEU A 377 6.22 6.31 -20.75
CA LEU A 377 6.38 4.86 -20.75
C LEU A 377 5.09 4.13 -21.12
N ALA A 378 3.93 4.64 -20.71
CA ALA A 378 2.63 4.10 -21.10
C ALA A 378 2.40 4.19 -22.62
N ILE A 379 2.69 5.35 -23.23
CA ILE A 379 2.64 5.51 -24.69
C ILE A 379 3.58 4.51 -25.37
N LYS A 380 4.80 4.36 -24.84
CA LYS A 380 5.77 3.39 -25.37
C LYS A 380 5.33 1.93 -25.23
N ALA A 381 4.61 1.60 -24.16
CA ALA A 381 3.97 0.29 -23.97
C ALA A 381 2.68 0.13 -24.81
N GLY A 382 2.33 1.13 -25.62
CA GLY A 382 1.22 1.11 -26.57
C GLY A 382 -0.12 1.52 -25.98
N TYR A 383 -0.17 2.17 -24.83
CA TYR A 383 -1.39 2.75 -24.28
C TYR A 383 -1.67 4.13 -24.89
N GLU A 384 -2.94 4.51 -24.98
CA GLU A 384 -3.30 5.91 -25.17
C GLU A 384 -3.24 6.64 -23.82
N TRP A 385 -2.48 7.73 -23.76
CA TRP A 385 -2.53 8.65 -22.62
C TRP A 385 -3.70 9.63 -22.81
N LEU A 386 -4.78 9.45 -22.05
CA LEU A 386 -5.98 10.29 -22.18
C LEU A 386 -5.77 11.65 -21.53
N LYS A 387 -5.47 11.66 -20.23
CA LYS A 387 -5.35 12.86 -19.40
C LYS A 387 -4.53 12.58 -18.13
N THR A 388 -4.12 13.64 -17.44
CA THR A 388 -3.55 13.55 -16.10
C THR A 388 -4.24 14.56 -15.19
N TRP A 389 -4.83 14.10 -14.09
CA TRP A 389 -5.38 14.97 -13.07
C TRP A 389 -4.32 15.36 -12.05
N ILE A 390 -4.10 16.64 -11.85
CA ILE A 390 -3.34 17.18 -10.73
C ILE A 390 -4.29 17.36 -9.56
N VAL A 391 -4.18 16.49 -8.56
CA VAL A 391 -5.10 16.46 -7.42
C VAL A 391 -4.55 17.17 -6.20
N ARG A 392 -3.22 17.29 -6.09
CA ARG A 392 -2.58 17.96 -4.97
C ARG A 392 -1.19 18.46 -5.30
N TYR A 393 -0.88 19.64 -4.78
CA TYR A 393 0.49 20.16 -4.66
C TYR A 393 1.04 19.92 -3.25
N ARG A 394 2.15 19.19 -3.14
CA ARG A 394 2.87 18.88 -1.90
C ARG A 394 4.07 19.82 -1.76
N GLY A 395 4.19 20.45 -0.60
CA GLY A 395 5.40 21.22 -0.26
C GLY A 395 6.62 20.32 -0.09
N ASN A 396 7.81 20.93 -0.17
CA ASN A 396 9.06 20.27 0.20
C ASN A 396 9.10 19.99 1.71
N SER A 397 9.95 19.04 2.14
CA SER A 397 10.32 18.95 3.56
C SER A 397 10.97 20.25 4.02
N ALA A 398 10.78 20.64 5.28
CA ALA A 398 11.33 21.89 5.83
C ALA A 398 12.85 22.02 5.58
N GLN A 399 13.58 20.90 5.68
CA GLN A 399 15.00 20.82 5.35
C GLN A 399 15.32 21.15 3.89
N GLN A 400 14.52 20.68 2.93
CA GLN A 400 14.74 21.00 1.51
C GLN A 400 14.25 22.41 1.15
N MET A 401 13.22 22.93 1.83
CA MET A 401 12.74 24.31 1.62
C MET A 401 13.83 25.35 1.92
N GLY A 402 14.61 25.14 2.99
CA GLY A 402 15.69 26.06 3.38
C GLY A 402 16.89 26.05 2.42
N ILE A 403 17.13 24.95 1.71
CA ILE A 403 18.34 24.77 0.88
C ILE A 403 18.06 24.99 -0.61
N PHE A 404 16.89 24.58 -1.11
CA PHE A 404 16.58 24.52 -2.55
C PHE A 404 15.37 25.37 -2.96
N GLY A 405 14.79 26.14 -2.04
CA GLY A 405 13.61 26.96 -2.28
C GLY A 405 12.30 26.16 -2.29
N ARG A 406 11.20 26.84 -2.63
CA ARG A 406 9.84 26.27 -2.67
C ARG A 406 9.45 25.99 -4.12
N ALA A 407 9.23 24.73 -4.44
CA ALA A 407 8.50 24.33 -5.64
C ALA A 407 7.72 23.06 -5.30
N ALA A 408 6.44 23.01 -5.66
CA ALA A 408 5.59 21.94 -5.17
C ALA A 408 5.76 20.66 -6.00
N ALA A 409 5.86 19.52 -5.33
CA ALA A 409 5.75 18.22 -5.98
C ALA A 409 4.26 17.90 -6.15
N ARG A 410 3.85 17.59 -7.38
CA ARG A 410 2.46 17.24 -7.66
C ARG A 410 2.20 15.77 -7.35
N GLU A 411 1.00 15.52 -6.86
CA GLU A 411 0.38 14.21 -6.77
C GLU A 411 -0.75 14.20 -7.78
N CYS A 412 -0.74 13.16 -8.61
CA CYS A 412 -1.47 13.09 -9.86
C CYS A 412 -2.17 11.74 -10.00
N ILE A 413 -3.18 11.72 -10.86
CA ILE A 413 -3.84 10.50 -11.32
C ILE A 413 -3.69 10.48 -12.84
N ILE A 414 -2.92 9.54 -13.36
CA ILE A 414 -2.70 9.39 -14.80
C ILE A 414 -3.77 8.45 -15.33
N ILE A 415 -4.52 8.92 -16.33
CA ILE A 415 -5.60 8.17 -16.96
C ILE A 415 -5.15 7.69 -18.34
N LEU A 416 -5.19 6.38 -18.55
CA LEU A 416 -4.76 5.69 -19.76
C LEU A 416 -5.89 4.84 -20.33
N GLN A 417 -5.75 4.43 -21.59
CA GLN A 417 -6.63 3.46 -22.25
C GLN A 417 -5.81 2.42 -23.03
N ASN A 418 -6.24 1.16 -22.99
CA ASN A 418 -5.60 0.02 -23.66
C ASN A 418 -5.91 -0.09 -25.15
#